data_AF-A0A972H2H4-F1
#
_entry.id   AF-A0A972H2H4-F1
#
_cell.length_a   1.000
_cell.length_b   1.000
_cell.length_c   1.000
_cell.angle_alpha   90.00
_cell.angle_beta   90.00
_cell.angle_gamma   90.00
#
_symmetry.space_group_name_H-M   'P 1'
#
loop_
_entity.id
_entity.type
_entity.pdbx_description
1 polymer ?
#
loop_
_entity_poly.entity_id
_entity_poly.type
_entity_poly.pdbx_seq_one_letter_code
_entity_poly.pdbx_strand_id
1 'polypeptide(L)'
;DYNLYRDIIQFARAKGIPIIALNIRKEIIDKVSKKGIDSLTEEEKKALPDGINMKDRAYREYLKRVFSRHGSRKGRSFDNFYYSQLLWDETMASTIVSALKNHPDAQMVVIAGNGHVRNAWGVPGRIERRGIKDYTILLTASQGGQTPFDKGVADYVFYTEWMDPPESVRLGVFLQKTDDGIKIERVAKGGPASKAGVPEGVYIVEIDGIPVIDIEDIKIALIDKVQGDRIKLKIKRRVLLFEKEEEVEVEL
;
A
#
# COMPACT_ATOMS: atom_id res chain seq x y z
N ASP A 1 1.65 4.16 -1.54
CA ASP A 1 1.60 5.26 -2.52
C ASP A 1 1.92 4.63 -3.87
N TYR A 2 1.05 4.79 -4.87
CA TYR A 2 1.28 4.21 -6.21
C TYR A 2 2.52 4.81 -6.88
N ASN A 3 2.82 6.10 -6.64
CA ASN A 3 3.93 6.77 -7.29
C ASN A 3 5.29 6.14 -6.97
N LEU A 4 5.44 5.54 -5.77
CA LEU A 4 6.63 4.77 -5.41
C LEU A 4 6.80 3.47 -6.21
N TYR A 5 5.74 2.96 -6.83
CA TYR A 5 5.73 1.70 -7.58
C TYR A 5 5.35 1.89 -9.05
N ARG A 6 5.01 3.11 -9.47
CA ARG A 6 4.47 3.43 -10.80
C ARG A 6 5.33 2.88 -11.90
N ASP A 7 6.63 3.20 -11.88
CA ASP A 7 7.56 2.79 -12.94
C ASP A 7 7.70 1.27 -13.02
N ILE A 8 7.67 0.58 -11.88
CA ILE A 8 7.73 -0.88 -11.81
C ILE A 8 6.46 -1.50 -12.43
N ILE A 9 5.30 -0.98 -12.07
CA ILE A 9 4.00 -1.46 -12.56
C ILE A 9 3.86 -1.18 -14.06
N GLN A 10 4.24 0.02 -14.52
CA GLN A 10 4.19 0.40 -15.93
C GLN A 10 5.18 -0.40 -16.76
N PHE A 11 6.39 -0.64 -16.26
CA PHE A 11 7.37 -1.52 -16.90
C PHE A 11 6.82 -2.94 -17.06
N ALA A 12 6.26 -3.51 -15.98
CA ALA A 12 5.67 -4.84 -16.03
C ALA A 12 4.52 -4.92 -17.04
N ARG A 13 3.63 -3.93 -17.05
CA ARG A 13 2.54 -3.82 -18.04
C ARG A 13 3.08 -3.75 -19.48
N ALA A 14 4.06 -2.88 -19.73
CA ALA A 14 4.64 -2.69 -21.06
C ALA A 14 5.37 -3.94 -21.58
N LYS A 15 5.91 -4.77 -20.68
CA LYS A 15 6.60 -6.02 -21.00
C LYS A 15 5.70 -7.26 -20.93
N GLY A 16 4.42 -7.10 -20.59
CA GLY A 16 3.51 -8.23 -20.39
C GLY A 16 3.90 -9.14 -19.22
N ILE A 17 4.65 -8.62 -18.24
CA ILE A 17 5.08 -9.35 -17.05
C ILE A 17 3.89 -9.42 -16.07
N PRO A 18 3.44 -10.62 -15.66
CA PRO A 18 2.36 -10.75 -14.69
C PRO A 18 2.71 -10.11 -13.34
N ILE A 19 1.80 -9.32 -12.78
CA ILE A 19 1.90 -8.79 -11.42
C ILE A 19 1.02 -9.64 -10.51
N ILE A 20 1.62 -10.24 -9.49
CA ILE A 20 0.93 -11.12 -8.55
C ILE A 20 0.83 -10.42 -7.20
N ALA A 21 -0.40 -10.19 -6.73
CA ALA A 21 -0.65 -9.65 -5.40
C ALA A 21 -0.32 -10.70 -4.34
N LEU A 22 0.76 -10.50 -3.59
CA LEU A 22 1.28 -11.51 -2.67
C LEU A 22 0.48 -11.65 -1.37
N ASN A 23 -0.10 -10.56 -0.90
CA ASN A 23 -0.57 -10.45 0.48
C ASN A 23 -2.06 -10.76 0.62
N ILE A 24 -2.47 -11.06 1.85
CA ILE A 24 -3.87 -11.26 2.21
C ILE A 24 -4.64 -9.94 2.15
N ARG A 25 -5.96 -10.04 1.99
CA ARG A 25 -6.90 -8.92 2.06
C ARG A 25 -6.67 -8.08 3.31
N LYS A 26 -6.61 -6.76 3.13
CA LYS A 26 -6.27 -5.79 4.18
C LYS A 26 -7.26 -5.87 5.35
N GLU A 27 -8.52 -6.14 5.07
CA GLU A 27 -9.61 -6.21 6.05
C GLU A 27 -9.34 -7.31 7.09
N ILE A 28 -8.81 -8.45 6.65
CA ILE A 28 -8.45 -9.58 7.53
C ILE A 28 -7.33 -9.16 8.48
N ILE A 29 -6.31 -8.47 7.97
CA ILE A 29 -5.17 -8.02 8.76
C ILE A 29 -5.56 -6.92 9.73
N ASP A 30 -6.36 -5.94 9.30
CA ASP A 30 -6.85 -4.88 10.16
C ASP A 30 -7.67 -5.45 11.33
N LYS A 31 -8.44 -6.50 11.06
CA LYS A 31 -9.26 -7.20 12.05
C LYS A 31 -8.38 -8.00 13.03
N VAL A 32 -7.44 -8.79 12.54
CA VAL A 32 -6.48 -9.56 13.37
C VAL A 32 -5.61 -8.64 14.22
N SER A 33 -5.10 -7.55 13.65
CA SER A 33 -4.26 -6.58 14.35
C SER A 33 -4.99 -5.92 15.52
N LYS A 34 -6.28 -5.57 15.33
CA LYS A 34 -7.10 -4.89 16.34
C LYS A 34 -7.69 -5.84 17.39
N LYS A 35 -8.18 -7.01 16.96
CA LYS A 35 -9.04 -7.89 17.76
C LYS A 35 -8.52 -9.32 17.95
N GLY A 36 -7.39 -9.67 17.35
CA GLY A 36 -6.85 -11.04 17.37
C GLY A 36 -7.47 -11.95 16.31
N ILE A 37 -6.85 -13.12 16.08
CA ILE A 37 -7.27 -14.07 15.05
C ILE A 37 -8.68 -14.64 15.29
N ASP A 38 -9.07 -14.83 16.55
CA ASP A 38 -10.37 -15.41 16.90
C ASP A 38 -11.55 -14.52 16.50
N SER A 39 -11.28 -13.27 16.13
CA SER A 39 -12.30 -12.37 15.61
C SER A 39 -12.74 -12.71 14.17
N LEU A 40 -11.94 -13.47 13.42
CA LEU A 40 -12.24 -13.84 12.04
C LEU A 40 -13.46 -14.77 11.95
N THR A 41 -14.29 -14.53 10.94
CA THR A 41 -15.38 -15.43 10.52
C THR A 41 -14.82 -16.73 9.95
N GLU A 42 -15.64 -17.77 9.88
CA GLU A 42 -15.24 -19.05 9.29
C GLU A 42 -14.85 -18.89 7.81
N GLU A 43 -15.52 -17.99 7.09
CA GLU A 43 -15.19 -17.63 5.71
C GLU A 43 -13.83 -16.92 5.61
N GLU A 44 -13.51 -16.00 6.53
CA GLU A 44 -12.22 -15.34 6.56
C GLU A 44 -11.08 -16.31 6.95
N LYS A 45 -11.35 -17.27 7.84
CA LYS A 45 -10.37 -18.30 8.23
C LYS A 45 -9.96 -19.19 7.07
N LYS A 46 -10.88 -19.49 6.14
CA LYS A 46 -10.57 -20.25 4.90
C LYS A 46 -9.56 -19.54 3.99
N ALA A 47 -9.40 -18.23 4.12
CA ALA A 47 -8.41 -17.46 3.37
C ALA A 47 -7.03 -17.43 4.02
N LEU A 48 -6.87 -18.00 5.22
CA LEU A 48 -5.58 -18.04 5.91
C LEU A 48 -4.68 -19.13 5.30
N PRO A 49 -3.37 -18.88 5.21
CA PRO A 49 -2.42 -19.88 4.77
C PRO A 49 -2.29 -21.00 5.82
N ASP A 50 -2.12 -22.23 5.34
CA ASP A 50 -1.85 -23.37 6.21
C ASP A 50 -0.48 -23.26 6.89
N GLY A 51 -0.40 -23.77 8.13
CA GLY A 51 0.87 -24.03 8.80
C GLY A 51 1.63 -22.80 9.29
N ILE A 52 0.94 -21.83 9.90
CA ILE A 52 1.57 -20.64 10.50
C ILE A 52 2.63 -21.06 11.52
N ASN A 53 3.90 -20.81 11.19
CA ASN A 53 5.00 -21.12 12.09
C ASN A 53 5.28 -19.96 13.06
N MET A 54 5.14 -20.22 14.35
CA MET A 54 5.37 -19.26 15.43
C MET A 54 6.67 -19.55 16.23
N LYS A 55 7.46 -20.55 15.83
CA LYS A 55 8.57 -21.09 16.64
C LYS A 55 9.88 -20.30 16.53
N ASP A 56 9.99 -19.36 15.59
CA ASP A 56 11.21 -18.56 15.41
C ASP A 56 11.34 -17.51 16.52
N ARG A 57 12.16 -17.84 17.53
CA ARG A 57 12.42 -16.96 18.66
C ARG A 57 13.20 -15.71 18.26
N ALA A 58 14.16 -15.82 17.34
CA ALA A 58 14.97 -14.69 16.91
C ALA A 58 14.10 -13.67 16.17
N TYR A 59 13.20 -14.15 15.31
CA TYR A 59 12.25 -13.30 14.62
C TYR A 59 11.26 -12.63 15.57
N ARG A 60 10.72 -13.37 16.55
CA ARG A 60 9.83 -12.80 17.57
C ARG A 60 10.51 -11.67 18.36
N GLU A 61 11.77 -11.85 18.78
CA GLU A 61 12.53 -10.82 19.49
C GLU A 61 12.86 -9.61 18.59
N TYR A 62 13.16 -9.83 17.32
CA TYR A 62 13.28 -8.75 16.34
C TYR A 62 11.97 -7.94 16.25
N LEU A 63 10.83 -8.61 16.09
CA LEU A 63 9.53 -7.96 15.99
C LEU A 63 9.13 -7.24 17.28
N LYS A 64 9.53 -7.73 18.47
CA LYS A 64 9.36 -6.98 19.73
C LYS A 64 10.07 -5.63 19.66
N ARG A 65 11.32 -5.59 19.20
CA ARG A 65 12.09 -4.33 19.07
C ARG A 65 11.45 -3.37 18.06
N VAL A 66 10.97 -3.91 16.93
CA VAL A 66 10.22 -3.12 15.93
C VAL A 66 8.95 -2.52 16.55
N PHE A 67 8.18 -3.33 17.28
CA PHE A 67 6.95 -2.91 17.94
C PHE A 67 7.20 -1.78 18.96
N SER A 68 8.25 -1.90 19.79
CA SER A 68 8.61 -0.87 20.78
C SER A 68 9.00 0.47 20.15
N ARG A 69 9.68 0.46 18.99
CA ARG A 69 10.13 1.69 18.30
C ARG A 69 9.00 2.50 17.66
N HIS A 70 7.88 1.88 17.33
CA HIS A 70 6.75 2.56 16.67
C HIS A 70 5.78 3.22 17.66
N GLY A 71 6.16 3.28 18.95
CA GLY A 71 5.32 3.73 20.04
C GLY A 71 4.18 2.74 20.27
N SER A 72 4.12 2.13 21.45
CA SER A 72 2.94 1.40 21.88
C SER A 72 1.77 2.40 22.01
N ARG A 73 1.06 2.69 20.91
CA ARG A 73 -0.25 3.35 20.99
C ARG A 73 -1.06 2.56 22.01
N LYS A 74 -1.56 3.23 23.05
CA LYS A 74 -2.35 2.61 24.13
C LYS A 74 -3.38 1.64 23.51
N GLY A 75 -3.35 0.38 23.94
CA GLY A 75 -4.31 -0.65 23.51
C GLY A 75 -3.86 -1.57 22.36
N ARG A 76 -2.63 -1.45 21.81
CA ARG A 76 -2.13 -2.44 20.83
C ARG A 76 -1.44 -3.61 21.53
N SER A 77 -1.85 -4.84 21.20
CA SER A 77 -1.22 -6.08 21.67
C SER A 77 -0.01 -6.43 20.81
N PHE A 78 1.14 -6.72 21.46
CA PHE A 78 2.31 -7.24 20.77
C PHE A 78 1.99 -8.58 20.09
N ASP A 79 1.20 -9.45 20.73
CA ASP A 79 0.88 -10.76 20.15
C ASP A 79 0.01 -10.62 18.90
N ASN A 80 -0.94 -9.67 18.86
CA ASN A 80 -1.71 -9.40 17.65
C ASN A 80 -0.82 -8.81 16.54
N PHE A 81 0.11 -7.92 16.89
CA PHE A 81 1.09 -7.40 15.95
C PHE A 81 1.97 -8.51 15.38
N TYR A 82 2.56 -9.34 16.25
CA TYR A 82 3.39 -10.48 15.88
C TYR A 82 2.63 -11.42 14.95
N TYR A 83 1.42 -11.81 15.33
CA TYR A 83 0.58 -12.68 14.52
C TYR A 83 0.26 -12.08 13.15
N SER A 84 -0.01 -10.77 13.08
CA SER A 84 -0.25 -10.06 11.81
C SER A 84 0.97 -10.13 10.89
N GLN A 85 2.19 -10.01 11.43
CA GLN A 85 3.42 -10.16 10.64
C GLN A 85 3.57 -11.60 10.13
N LEU A 86 3.30 -12.60 10.97
CA LEU A 86 3.35 -14.00 10.54
C LEU A 86 2.33 -14.29 9.44
N LEU A 87 1.11 -13.75 9.57
CA LEU A 87 0.05 -13.94 8.59
C LEU A 87 0.42 -13.31 7.24
N TRP A 88 0.99 -12.10 7.24
CA TRP A 88 1.56 -11.49 6.04
C TRP A 88 2.62 -12.39 5.41
N ASP A 89 3.63 -12.80 6.16
CA ASP A 89 4.73 -13.59 5.62
C ASP A 89 4.28 -14.96 5.08
N GLU A 90 3.40 -15.67 5.79
CA GLU A 90 2.88 -16.98 5.36
C GLU A 90 2.00 -16.86 4.13
N THR A 91 1.21 -15.78 4.03
CA THR A 91 0.38 -15.55 2.85
C THR A 91 1.26 -15.25 1.65
N MET A 92 2.22 -14.33 1.79
CA MET A 92 3.17 -14.02 0.72
C MET A 92 3.91 -15.27 0.26
N ALA A 93 4.40 -16.10 1.20
CA ALA A 93 5.08 -17.34 0.86
C ALA A 93 4.17 -18.36 0.16
N SER A 94 2.93 -18.53 0.62
CA SER A 94 1.95 -19.41 -0.03
C SER A 94 1.66 -18.97 -1.48
N THR A 95 1.47 -17.65 -1.67
CA THR A 95 1.22 -17.08 -2.99
C THR A 95 2.43 -17.25 -3.92
N ILE A 96 3.66 -17.04 -3.44
CA ILE A 96 4.89 -17.27 -4.22
C ILE A 96 4.98 -18.72 -4.67
N VAL A 97 4.76 -19.68 -3.76
CA VAL A 97 4.84 -21.11 -4.08
C VAL A 97 3.77 -21.52 -5.09
N SER A 98 2.55 -20.98 -4.94
CA SER A 98 1.47 -21.22 -5.91
C SER A 98 1.80 -20.62 -7.29
N ALA A 99 2.32 -19.39 -7.32
CA ALA A 99 2.73 -18.72 -8.55
C ALA A 99 3.82 -19.49 -9.30
N LEU A 100 4.89 -19.90 -8.61
CA LEU A 100 5.99 -20.67 -9.21
C LEU A 100 5.55 -22.07 -9.65
N LYS A 101 4.59 -22.70 -8.98
CA LYS A 101 4.00 -23.96 -9.46
C LYS A 101 3.23 -23.79 -10.76
N ASN A 102 2.50 -22.68 -10.91
CA ASN A 102 1.74 -22.38 -12.13
C ASN A 102 2.62 -21.85 -13.26
N HIS A 103 3.83 -21.40 -12.94
CA HIS A 103 4.81 -20.86 -13.90
C HIS A 103 6.21 -21.42 -13.60
N PRO A 104 6.45 -22.73 -13.83
CA PRO A 104 7.67 -23.42 -13.38
C PRO A 104 8.97 -22.89 -14.00
N ASP A 105 8.89 -22.31 -15.21
CA ASP A 105 10.05 -21.74 -15.91
C ASP A 105 10.23 -20.23 -15.64
N ALA A 106 9.37 -19.63 -14.82
CA ALA A 106 9.43 -18.20 -14.55
C ALA A 106 10.35 -17.86 -13.38
N GLN A 107 11.09 -16.77 -13.51
CA GLN A 107 11.75 -16.12 -12.39
C GLN A 107 10.80 -15.10 -11.75
N MET A 108 10.56 -15.23 -10.44
CA MET A 108 9.74 -14.28 -9.69
C MET A 108 10.60 -13.25 -8.96
N VAL A 109 10.35 -11.97 -9.22
CA VAL A 109 10.93 -10.87 -8.43
C VAL A 109 9.92 -10.47 -7.35
N VAL A 110 10.30 -10.65 -6.08
CA VAL A 110 9.46 -10.35 -4.93
C VAL A 110 9.87 -9.00 -4.33
N ILE A 111 8.94 -8.05 -4.34
CA ILE A 111 9.13 -6.73 -3.72
C ILE A 111 8.39 -6.73 -2.38
N ALA A 112 9.15 -6.78 -1.29
CA ALA A 112 8.64 -6.77 0.07
C ALA A 112 9.53 -5.92 0.98
N GLY A 113 8.98 -5.43 2.09
CA GLY A 113 9.76 -4.64 3.04
C GLY A 113 10.91 -5.45 3.65
N ASN A 114 12.07 -4.82 3.88
CA ASN A 114 13.28 -5.47 4.41
C ASN A 114 13.03 -6.35 5.64
N GLY A 115 12.10 -5.97 6.52
CA GLY A 115 11.73 -6.74 7.71
C GLY A 115 11.14 -8.13 7.42
N HIS A 116 10.51 -8.31 6.25
CA HIS A 116 9.88 -9.55 5.81
C HIS A 116 10.84 -10.52 5.11
N VAL A 117 12.04 -10.06 4.72
CA VAL A 117 12.98 -10.89 3.94
C VAL A 117 14.32 -11.10 4.64
N ARG A 118 14.72 -10.21 5.55
CA ARG A 118 16.01 -10.32 6.26
C ARG A 118 16.16 -11.60 7.07
N ASN A 119 17.40 -12.08 7.16
CA ASN A 119 17.84 -13.27 7.89
C ASN A 119 17.04 -14.55 7.54
N ALA A 120 16.34 -14.55 6.40
CA ALA A 120 15.35 -15.57 6.04
C ALA A 120 14.24 -15.82 7.09
N TRP A 121 14.02 -14.91 8.06
CA TRP A 121 13.03 -15.12 9.13
C TRP A 121 11.58 -15.07 8.65
N GLY A 122 11.29 -14.20 7.68
CA GLY A 122 9.95 -13.98 7.13
C GLY A 122 9.67 -14.85 5.92
N VAL A 123 9.45 -14.22 4.77
CA VAL A 123 9.07 -14.87 3.50
C VAL A 123 10.08 -15.94 3.05
N PRO A 124 11.41 -15.70 3.04
CA PRO A 124 12.36 -16.68 2.49
C PRO A 124 12.36 -18.02 3.24
N GLY A 125 12.45 -18.01 4.57
CA GLY A 125 12.36 -19.24 5.36
C GLY A 125 10.97 -19.89 5.33
N ARG A 126 9.92 -19.20 4.85
CA ARG A 126 8.59 -19.78 4.66
C ARG A 126 8.40 -20.41 3.29
N ILE A 127 9.02 -19.88 2.23
CA ILE A 127 9.05 -20.55 0.93
C ILE A 127 9.99 -21.76 0.96
N GLU A 128 11.07 -21.70 1.75
CA GLU A 128 12.01 -22.82 1.93
C GLU A 128 11.34 -24.04 2.56
N ARG A 129 10.56 -23.83 3.62
CA ARG A 129 9.74 -24.91 4.23
C ARG A 129 8.71 -25.51 3.28
N ARG A 130 8.38 -24.79 2.20
CA ARG A 130 7.45 -25.22 1.15
C ARG A 130 8.16 -25.77 -0.09
N GLY A 131 9.48 -25.98 -0.01
CA GLY A 131 10.28 -26.65 -1.03
C GLY A 131 11.06 -25.73 -1.98
N ILE A 132 10.93 -24.40 -1.86
CA ILE A 132 11.67 -23.46 -2.70
C ILE A 132 13.00 -23.11 -2.02
N LYS A 133 14.09 -23.71 -2.49
CA LYS A 133 15.44 -23.48 -1.96
C LYS A 133 16.29 -22.56 -2.83
N ASP A 134 15.91 -22.38 -4.09
CA ASP A 134 16.61 -21.51 -5.02
C ASP A 134 16.01 -20.10 -4.93
N TYR A 135 16.59 -19.28 -4.06
CA TYR A 135 16.22 -17.88 -3.89
C TYR A 135 17.44 -17.04 -3.49
N THR A 136 17.34 -15.73 -3.71
CA THR A 136 18.34 -14.75 -3.28
C THR A 136 17.64 -13.62 -2.54
N ILE A 137 18.17 -13.25 -1.38
CA ILE A 137 17.70 -12.14 -0.57
C ILE A 137 18.54 -10.91 -0.91
N LEU A 138 17.87 -9.87 -1.39
CA LEU A 138 18.45 -8.55 -1.60
C LEU A 138 17.80 -7.55 -0.65
N LEU A 139 18.60 -6.83 0.13
CA LEU A 139 18.13 -5.73 0.97
C LEU A 139 18.58 -4.39 0.41
N THR A 140 17.70 -3.39 0.48
CA THR A 140 18.04 -2.01 0.14
C THR A 140 18.35 -1.20 1.41
N ALA A 141 19.40 -0.39 1.37
CA ALA A 141 19.73 0.57 2.42
C ALA A 141 20.06 1.93 1.81
N SER A 142 19.57 3.00 2.45
CA SER A 142 19.99 4.36 2.11
C SER A 142 21.37 4.62 2.67
N GLN A 143 22.25 5.19 1.83
CA GLN A 143 23.45 5.89 2.26
C GLN A 143 23.08 6.87 3.38
N GLY A 144 23.81 6.83 4.51
CA GLY A 144 23.60 7.73 5.66
C GLY A 144 22.41 7.44 6.59
N GLY A 145 21.52 6.49 6.26
CA GLY A 145 20.23 6.32 6.97
C GLY A 145 20.09 5.07 7.84
N GLN A 146 21.00 4.09 7.77
CA GLN A 146 20.91 2.85 8.55
C GLN A 146 22.24 2.50 9.19
N THR A 147 22.17 1.94 10.41
CA THR A 147 23.27 1.17 11.00
C THR A 147 23.72 0.10 9.99
N PRO A 148 25.03 -0.15 9.81
CA PRO A 148 25.51 -1.23 8.94
C PRO A 148 24.75 -2.53 9.24
N PHE A 149 24.38 -3.28 8.21
CA PHE A 149 23.76 -4.57 8.44
C PHE A 149 24.79 -5.57 8.97
N ASP A 150 24.32 -6.43 9.87
CA ASP A 150 25.10 -7.56 10.34
C ASP A 150 25.43 -8.51 9.18
N LYS A 151 26.60 -9.17 9.24
CA LYS A 151 26.94 -10.23 8.28
C LYS A 151 25.88 -11.33 8.33
N GLY A 152 25.46 -11.81 7.16
CA GLY A 152 24.45 -12.87 7.03
C GLY A 152 23.00 -12.38 7.07
N VAL A 153 22.75 -11.07 7.07
CA VAL A 153 21.38 -10.53 7.03
C VAL A 153 20.63 -10.84 5.72
N ALA A 154 21.39 -11.06 4.63
CA ALA A 154 20.93 -11.28 3.27
C ALA A 154 22.12 -11.73 2.40
N ASP A 155 21.85 -12.22 1.18
CA ASP A 155 22.89 -12.57 0.21
C ASP A 155 23.56 -11.31 -0.35
N TYR A 156 22.77 -10.27 -0.61
CA TYR A 156 23.25 -8.97 -1.08
C TYR A 156 22.61 -7.82 -0.33
N VAL A 157 23.39 -6.76 -0.14
CA VAL A 157 22.93 -5.46 0.35
C VAL A 157 23.23 -4.43 -0.72
N PHE A 158 22.19 -3.77 -1.21
CA PHE A 158 22.29 -2.70 -2.19
C PHE A 158 22.17 -1.34 -1.48
N TYR A 159 23.27 -0.58 -1.49
CA TYR A 159 23.32 0.76 -0.93
C TYR A 159 22.96 1.78 -2.01
N THR A 160 21.84 2.47 -1.83
CA THR A 160 21.37 3.50 -2.74
C THR A 160 21.61 4.88 -2.13
N GLU A 161 21.83 5.87 -2.98
CA GLU A 161 21.69 7.26 -2.55
C GLU A 161 20.25 7.52 -2.12
N TRP A 162 20.07 8.53 -1.26
CA TRP A 162 18.74 9.01 -0.93
C TRP A 162 18.12 9.62 -2.18
N MET A 163 16.90 9.22 -2.49
CA MET A 163 16.09 9.84 -3.53
C MET A 163 14.88 10.48 -2.87
N ASP A 164 14.57 11.70 -3.28
CA ASP A 164 13.32 12.32 -2.88
C ASP A 164 12.16 11.50 -3.45
N PRO A 165 11.17 11.14 -2.62
CA PRO A 165 10.03 10.40 -3.10
C PRO A 165 9.29 11.24 -4.15
N PRO A 166 8.77 10.64 -5.22
CA PRO A 166 7.98 11.36 -6.20
C PRO A 166 6.81 12.05 -5.51
N GLU A 167 6.60 13.33 -5.82
CA GLU A 167 5.51 14.09 -5.25
C GLU A 167 4.18 13.60 -5.81
N SER A 168 3.30 13.14 -4.91
CA SER A 168 1.91 12.88 -5.24
C SER A 168 1.16 14.20 -5.25
N VAL A 169 0.77 14.69 -6.43
CA VAL A 169 -0.03 15.90 -6.57
C VAL A 169 -1.37 15.76 -5.85
N ARG A 170 -1.88 16.86 -5.32
CA ARG A 170 -3.13 16.89 -4.55
C ARG A 170 -3.93 18.10 -4.94
N LEU A 171 -5.24 17.92 -5.09
CA LEU A 171 -6.17 19.04 -5.26
C LEU A 171 -6.19 20.01 -4.08
N GLY A 172 -5.79 19.56 -2.89
CA GLY A 172 -5.85 20.38 -1.67
C GLY A 172 -7.28 20.50 -1.14
N VAL A 173 -8.06 19.42 -1.20
CA VAL A 173 -9.45 19.37 -0.71
C VAL A 173 -9.62 18.26 0.32
N PHE A 174 -10.56 18.46 1.24
CA PHE A 174 -11.04 17.44 2.17
C PHE A 174 -12.39 16.95 1.65
N LEU A 175 -12.50 15.64 1.47
CA LEU A 175 -13.62 15.01 0.78
C LEU A 175 -14.44 14.17 1.75
N GLN A 176 -15.76 14.18 1.55
CA GLN A 176 -16.70 13.30 2.20
C GLN A 176 -17.57 12.61 1.15
N LYS A 177 -17.63 11.28 1.22
CA LYS A 177 -18.61 10.51 0.46
C LYS A 177 -19.97 10.62 1.14
N THR A 178 -20.98 10.98 0.37
CA THR A 178 -22.39 11.05 0.78
C THR A 178 -23.25 10.28 -0.20
N ASP A 179 -24.54 10.12 0.11
CA ASP A 179 -25.52 9.51 -0.82
C ASP A 179 -25.68 10.32 -2.11
N ASP A 180 -25.42 11.64 -2.08
CA ASP A 180 -25.52 12.54 -3.23
C ASP A 180 -24.21 12.65 -4.04
N GLY A 181 -23.18 11.86 -3.69
CA GLY A 181 -21.86 11.86 -4.35
C GLY A 181 -20.72 12.37 -3.45
N ILE A 182 -19.64 12.86 -4.07
CA ILE A 182 -18.39 13.23 -3.38
C ILE A 182 -18.35 14.72 -3.09
N LYS A 183 -18.57 15.09 -1.83
CA LYS A 183 -18.61 16.48 -1.36
C LYS A 183 -17.23 17.01 -0.99
N ILE A 184 -16.92 18.24 -1.39
CA ILE A 184 -15.80 19.03 -0.88
C ILE A 184 -16.25 19.65 0.45
N GLU A 185 -15.82 19.06 1.58
CA GLU A 185 -16.11 19.62 2.90
C GLU A 185 -15.31 20.88 3.19
N ARG A 186 -14.04 20.86 2.78
CA ARG A 186 -13.10 21.95 3.07
C ARG A 186 -12.06 22.07 1.96
N VAL A 187 -11.66 23.29 1.66
CA VAL A 187 -10.57 23.58 0.74
C VAL A 187 -9.35 24.06 1.54
N ALA A 188 -8.20 23.43 1.32
CA ALA A 188 -6.97 23.79 2.01
C ALA A 188 -6.46 25.16 1.50
N LYS A 189 -6.32 26.12 2.43
CA LYS A 189 -5.83 27.46 2.11
C LYS A 189 -4.48 27.39 1.39
N GLY A 190 -4.37 28.04 0.23
CA GLY A 190 -3.15 28.09 -0.57
C GLY A 190 -2.87 26.85 -1.42
N GLY A 191 -3.72 25.82 -1.36
CA GLY A 191 -3.63 24.65 -2.24
C GLY A 191 -4.20 24.90 -3.64
N PRO A 192 -4.02 23.96 -4.59
CA PRO A 192 -4.50 24.07 -5.98
C PRO A 192 -5.97 24.49 -6.12
N ALA A 193 -6.89 23.76 -5.47
CA ALA A 193 -8.32 24.06 -5.51
C ALA A 193 -8.66 25.45 -4.95
N SER A 194 -7.94 25.90 -3.90
CA SER A 194 -8.12 27.25 -3.34
C SER A 194 -7.71 28.33 -4.32
N LYS A 195 -6.58 28.15 -5.03
CA LYS A 195 -6.09 29.11 -6.03
C LYS A 195 -6.99 29.19 -7.24
N ALA A 196 -7.60 28.06 -7.63
CA ALA A 196 -8.57 27.98 -8.71
C ALA A 196 -9.97 28.49 -8.33
N GLY A 197 -10.21 28.85 -7.06
CA GLY A 197 -11.50 29.36 -6.61
C GLY A 197 -12.58 28.28 -6.46
N VAL A 198 -12.20 27.02 -6.28
CA VAL A 198 -13.14 25.93 -6.02
C VAL A 198 -13.87 26.19 -4.69
N PRO A 199 -15.21 26.27 -4.67
CA PRO A 199 -15.97 26.52 -3.45
C PRO A 199 -16.06 25.31 -2.53
N GLU A 200 -16.25 25.55 -1.23
CA GLU A 200 -16.62 24.51 -0.26
C GLU A 200 -18.12 24.17 -0.35
N GLY A 201 -18.48 22.95 0.04
CA GLY A 201 -19.86 22.48 0.10
C GLY A 201 -20.43 21.97 -1.22
N VAL A 202 -19.67 22.00 -2.31
CA VAL A 202 -20.04 21.47 -3.63
C VAL A 202 -19.64 20.01 -3.79
N TYR A 203 -20.18 19.36 -4.83
CA TYR A 203 -19.94 17.98 -5.17
C TYR A 203 -19.07 17.88 -6.42
N ILE A 204 -18.07 17.01 -6.41
CA ILE A 204 -17.29 16.68 -7.60
C ILE A 204 -18.08 15.68 -8.42
N VAL A 205 -18.28 15.97 -9.70
CA VAL A 205 -19.05 15.14 -10.63
C VAL A 205 -18.14 14.50 -11.67
N GLU A 206 -17.10 15.21 -12.10
CA GLU A 206 -16.23 14.79 -13.19
C GLU A 206 -14.84 15.42 -13.07
N ILE A 207 -13.82 14.69 -13.52
CA ILE A 207 -12.45 15.21 -13.70
C ILE A 207 -11.98 14.83 -15.11
N ASP A 208 -11.60 15.80 -15.93
CA ASP A 208 -11.07 15.59 -17.30
C ASP A 208 -11.97 14.68 -18.17
N GLY A 209 -13.30 14.82 -18.09
CA GLY A 209 -14.23 13.96 -18.85
C GLY A 209 -14.58 12.64 -18.17
N ILE A 210 -13.96 12.31 -17.04
CA ILE A 210 -14.16 11.04 -16.33
C ILE A 210 -15.12 11.26 -15.15
N PRO A 211 -16.30 10.58 -15.13
CA PRO A 211 -17.23 10.66 -14.02
C PRO A 211 -16.60 10.24 -12.69
N VAL A 212 -16.93 10.95 -11.62
CA VAL A 212 -16.48 10.67 -10.25
C VAL A 212 -17.64 10.12 -9.45
N ILE A 213 -17.53 8.86 -9.05
CA ILE A 213 -18.54 8.14 -8.24
C ILE A 213 -18.00 7.91 -6.83
N ASP A 214 -16.70 7.64 -6.71
CA ASP A 214 -16.00 7.44 -5.45
C ASP A 214 -14.76 8.34 -5.30
N ILE A 215 -14.23 8.42 -4.08
CA ILE A 215 -12.99 9.13 -3.80
C ILE A 215 -11.81 8.49 -4.55
N GLU A 216 -11.88 7.18 -4.80
CA GLU A 216 -10.91 6.43 -5.60
C GLU A 216 -10.81 6.94 -7.04
N ASP A 217 -11.92 7.37 -7.65
CA ASP A 217 -11.90 7.90 -9.02
C ASP A 217 -11.09 9.20 -9.10
N ILE A 218 -11.17 10.04 -8.07
CA ILE A 218 -10.35 11.26 -7.97
C ILE A 218 -8.88 10.90 -7.85
N LYS A 219 -8.54 9.90 -7.03
CA LYS A 219 -7.14 9.44 -6.90
C LYS A 219 -6.61 8.90 -8.22
N ILE A 220 -7.43 8.16 -8.97
CA ILE A 220 -7.10 7.61 -10.29
C ILE A 220 -6.90 8.75 -11.30
N ALA A 221 -7.80 9.74 -11.32
CA ALA A 221 -7.68 10.88 -12.24
C ALA A 221 -6.40 11.71 -12.01
N LEU A 222 -5.90 11.74 -10.78
CA LEU A 222 -4.66 12.44 -10.41
C LEU A 222 -3.40 11.55 -10.49
N ILE A 223 -3.54 10.25 -10.75
CA ILE A 223 -2.47 9.28 -10.50
C ILE A 223 -1.24 9.46 -11.40
N ASP A 224 -1.47 9.95 -12.62
CA ASP A 224 -0.44 10.15 -13.62
C ASP A 224 -0.06 11.63 -13.79
N LYS A 225 -0.67 12.51 -12.97
CA LYS A 225 -0.48 13.96 -13.04
C LYS A 225 0.77 14.40 -12.28
N VAL A 226 1.42 15.45 -12.78
CA VAL A 226 2.60 16.08 -12.18
C VAL A 226 2.33 17.54 -11.83
N GLN A 227 3.21 18.15 -11.03
CA GLN A 227 3.09 19.56 -10.67
C GLN A 227 3.04 20.44 -11.93
N GLY A 228 2.09 21.38 -11.96
CA GLY A 228 1.83 22.25 -13.10
C GLY A 228 0.88 21.69 -14.15
N ASP A 229 0.49 20.40 -14.05
CA ASP A 229 -0.60 19.88 -14.89
C ASP A 229 -1.91 20.60 -14.57
N ARG A 230 -2.74 20.73 -15.60
CA ARG A 230 -4.10 21.27 -15.45
C ARG A 230 -5.13 20.17 -15.58
N ILE A 231 -6.17 20.28 -14.76
CA ILE A 231 -7.34 19.43 -14.83
C ILE A 231 -8.61 20.29 -14.95
N LYS A 232 -9.62 19.75 -15.61
CA LYS A 232 -10.97 20.29 -15.63
C LYS A 232 -11.80 19.59 -14.57
N LEU A 233 -12.19 20.32 -13.54
CA LEU A 233 -13.03 19.84 -12.46
C LEU A 233 -14.46 20.29 -12.70
N LYS A 234 -15.38 19.34 -12.92
CA LYS A 234 -16.80 19.63 -12.98
C LYS A 234 -17.41 19.46 -11.59
N ILE A 235 -18.00 20.53 -11.08
CA ILE A 235 -18.61 20.57 -9.75
C ILE A 235 -20.10 20.86 -9.84
N LYS A 236 -20.86 20.33 -8.90
CA LYS A 236 -22.30 20.52 -8.75
C LYS A 236 -22.60 21.18 -7.42
N ARG A 237 -23.45 22.21 -7.46
CA ARG A 237 -24.00 22.86 -6.26
C ARG A 237 -25.52 22.75 -6.26
N ARG A 238 -26.09 22.55 -5.08
CA ARG A 238 -27.54 22.54 -4.88
C ARG A 238 -27.99 23.92 -4.42
N VAL A 239 -28.87 24.55 -5.20
CA VAL A 239 -29.47 25.85 -4.88
C VAL A 239 -30.98 25.69 -4.90
N LEU A 240 -31.61 25.64 -3.71
CA LEU A 240 -33.04 25.36 -3.55
C LEU A 240 -33.43 24.03 -4.25
N LEU A 241 -34.32 24.09 -5.25
CA LEU A 241 -34.85 22.96 -6.02
C LEU A 241 -34.02 22.68 -7.29
N PHE A 242 -32.95 23.43 -7.55
CA PHE A 242 -32.16 23.31 -8.77
C PHE A 242 -30.74 22.85 -8.49
N GLU A 243 -30.22 22.05 -9.42
CA GLU A 243 -28.81 21.69 -9.46
C GLU A 243 -28.13 22.55 -10.53
N LYS A 244 -27.01 23.16 -10.17
CA LYS A 244 -26.17 23.89 -11.12
C LYS A 244 -24.82 23.21 -11.18
N GLU A 245 -24.40 22.89 -12.39
CA GLU A 245 -23.06 22.40 -12.69
C GLU A 245 -22.20 23.55 -13.21
N GLU A 246 -20.93 23.56 -12.84
CA GLU A 246 -19.92 24.48 -13.36
C GLU A 246 -18.58 23.74 -13.50
N GLU A 247 -17.79 24.18 -14.46
CA GLU A 247 -16.43 23.67 -14.68
C GLU A 247 -15.41 24.67 -14.17
N VAL A 248 -14.40 24.17 -13.49
CA VAL A 248 -13.27 24.95 -12.96
C VAL A 248 -11.98 24.29 -13.44
N GLU A 249 -11.11 25.06 -14.09
CA GLU A 249 -9.75 24.61 -14.42
C GLU A 249 -8.85 24.77 -13.18
N VAL A 250 -8.18 23.69 -12.79
CA VAL A 250 -7.30 23.66 -11.62
C VAL A 250 -5.89 23.28 -12.05
N GLU A 251 -4.91 24.13 -11.73
CA GLU A 251 -3.48 23.85 -11.90
C GLU A 251 -2.93 23.19 -10.62
N LEU A 252 -2.37 21.98 -10.76
CA LEU A 252 -1.95 21.08 -9.68
C LEU A 252 -0.60 21.44 -9.05
#